data_AF-A0A1I7AC86-F1
#
_entry.id   AF-A0A1I7AC86-F1
#
_cell.length_a   1.000
_cell.length_b   1.000
_cell.length_c   1.000
_cell.angle_alpha   90.00
_cell.angle_beta   90.00
_cell.angle_gamma   90.00
#
_symmetry.space_group_name_H-M   'P 1'
#
loop_
_entity.id
_entity.type
_entity.pdbx_description
1 polymer ?
#
loop_
_entity_poly.entity_id
_entity_poly.type
_entity_poly.pdbx_seq_one_letter_code
_entity_poly.pdbx_strand_id
1 'polypeptide(L)'
;MGMDVYGKAPSSEIGEYFRNNIWWWHPLWSYCEDIAPDIIPLDNLGHFNDGWGLDAIDSVKLADRLTREIASGRTQRHAQRRQERLDALPLEPCTICGATGSRATPPAIGPGNMRCNGCDGSGRVANDATHFALSVENVREFEVFLRQCGGFKID
;
A
#
# COMPACT_ATOMS: atom_id res chain seq x y z
N MET A 1 -9.79 4.18 -4.52
CA MET A 1 -9.01 3.86 -5.74
C MET A 1 -8.15 2.64 -5.42
N GLY A 2 -7.85 1.82 -6.42
CA GLY A 2 -7.03 0.61 -6.27
C GLY A 2 -6.07 0.48 -7.43
N MET A 3 -5.21 -0.52 -7.34
CA MET A 3 -4.17 -0.84 -8.30
C MET A 3 -4.55 -2.18 -8.91
N ASP A 4 -4.77 -2.18 -10.22
CA ASP A 4 -5.24 -3.33 -10.96
C ASP A 4 -4.05 -3.95 -11.70
N VAL A 5 -3.58 -5.11 -11.22
CA VAL A 5 -2.36 -5.75 -11.74
C VAL A 5 -2.76 -6.94 -12.61
N TYR A 6 -2.39 -6.90 -13.88
CA TYR A 6 -2.77 -7.91 -14.87
C TYR A 6 -1.57 -8.73 -15.32
N GLY A 7 -1.73 -10.05 -15.37
CA GLY A 7 -0.75 -10.94 -15.98
C GLY A 7 -0.66 -10.76 -17.48
N LYS A 8 0.55 -10.88 -18.03
CA LYS A 8 0.83 -10.75 -19.47
C LYS A 8 0.61 -12.07 -20.22
N ALA A 9 0.97 -13.18 -19.61
CA ALA A 9 0.82 -14.53 -20.18
C ALA A 9 0.54 -15.54 -19.07
N PRO A 10 -0.61 -15.42 -18.40
CA PRO A 10 -0.90 -16.17 -17.20
C PRO A 10 -1.04 -17.67 -17.47
N SER A 11 -0.52 -18.49 -16.57
CA SER A 11 -0.63 -19.96 -16.62
C SER A 11 -1.83 -20.51 -15.86
N SER A 12 -2.57 -19.64 -15.15
CA SER A 12 -3.77 -19.97 -14.37
C SER A 12 -4.60 -18.71 -14.12
N GLU A 13 -5.84 -18.89 -13.67
CA GLU A 13 -6.73 -17.79 -13.25
C GLU A 13 -6.09 -16.90 -12.16
N ILE A 14 -5.29 -17.48 -11.26
CA ILE A 14 -4.63 -16.71 -10.19
C ILE A 14 -3.60 -15.74 -10.78
N GLY A 15 -2.94 -16.10 -11.88
CA GLY A 15 -1.98 -15.24 -12.56
C GLY A 15 -2.62 -14.17 -13.45
N GLU A 16 -3.92 -14.25 -13.74
CA GLU A 16 -4.59 -13.32 -14.65
C GLU A 16 -4.70 -11.92 -14.05
N TYR A 17 -5.02 -11.85 -12.76
CA TYR A 17 -5.39 -10.60 -12.12
C TYR A 17 -5.14 -10.61 -10.62
N PHE A 18 -4.50 -9.54 -10.13
CA PHE A 18 -4.30 -9.26 -8.72
C PHE A 18 -4.79 -7.84 -8.43
N ARG A 19 -5.81 -7.74 -7.57
CA ARG A 19 -6.36 -6.45 -7.13
C ARG A 19 -5.82 -6.10 -5.76
N ASN A 20 -5.25 -4.91 -5.63
CA ASN A 20 -4.85 -4.40 -4.33
C ASN A 20 -5.24 -2.93 -4.21
N ASN A 21 -5.94 -2.55 -3.14
CA ASN A 21 -6.29 -1.13 -3.00
C ASN A 21 -5.04 -0.29 -2.66
N ILE A 22 -5.05 1.01 -2.96
CA ILE A 22 -3.85 1.86 -2.84
C ILE A 22 -3.21 1.82 -1.44
N TRP A 23 -4.01 1.69 -0.38
CA TRP A 23 -3.54 1.67 1.00
C TRP A 23 -2.70 0.44 1.32
N TRP A 24 -2.90 -0.64 0.58
CA TRP A 24 -2.16 -1.89 0.72
C TRP A 24 -1.12 -2.09 -0.37
N TRP A 25 -1.38 -1.56 -1.57
CA TRP A 25 -0.44 -1.65 -2.68
C TRP A 25 0.85 -0.88 -2.42
N HIS A 26 0.78 0.39 -2.01
CA HIS A 26 2.01 1.18 -1.83
C HIS A 26 2.97 0.54 -0.82
N PRO A 27 2.54 0.10 0.38
CA PRO A 27 3.43 -0.62 1.29
C PRO A 27 3.96 -1.94 0.74
N LEU A 28 3.14 -2.70 0.00
CA LEU A 28 3.56 -3.96 -0.61
C LEU A 28 4.62 -3.72 -1.69
N TRP A 29 4.41 -2.73 -2.56
CA TRP A 29 5.35 -2.42 -3.64
C TRP A 29 6.66 -1.86 -3.09
N SER A 30 6.62 -0.93 -2.14
CA SER A 30 7.84 -0.43 -1.48
C SER A 30 8.62 -1.55 -0.77
N TYR A 31 7.92 -2.53 -0.20
CA TYR A 31 8.59 -3.71 0.36
C TYR A 31 9.29 -4.55 -0.73
N CYS A 32 8.70 -4.66 -1.93
CA CYS A 32 9.34 -5.33 -3.06
C CYS A 32 10.60 -4.58 -3.51
N GLU A 33 10.54 -3.26 -3.61
CA GLU A 33 11.68 -2.39 -3.95
C GLU A 33 12.84 -2.57 -2.95
N ASP A 34 12.53 -2.59 -1.65
CA ASP A 34 13.52 -2.74 -0.57
C ASP A 34 14.29 -4.08 -0.65
N ILE A 35 13.59 -5.19 -0.96
CA ILE A 35 14.18 -6.54 -0.90
C ILE A 35 14.79 -7.01 -2.23
N ALA A 36 14.46 -6.32 -3.33
CA ALA A 36 14.82 -6.72 -4.69
C ALA A 36 15.29 -5.54 -5.56
N PRO A 37 16.23 -4.68 -5.10
CA PRO A 37 16.76 -3.57 -5.91
C PRO A 37 17.56 -4.05 -7.13
N ASP A 38 17.93 -5.34 -7.18
CA ASP A 38 18.56 -6.00 -8.32
C ASP A 38 17.56 -6.41 -9.43
N ILE A 39 16.25 -6.39 -9.12
CA ILE A 39 15.16 -6.79 -10.03
C ILE A 39 14.31 -5.57 -10.39
N ILE A 40 14.04 -4.70 -9.42
CA ILE A 40 13.21 -3.51 -9.58
C ILE A 40 14.13 -2.29 -9.72
N PRO A 41 14.15 -1.62 -10.90
CA PRO A 41 15.00 -0.47 -11.11
C PRO A 41 14.54 0.74 -10.28
N LEU A 42 15.48 1.63 -9.95
CA LEU A 42 15.20 2.79 -9.09
C LEU A 42 14.21 3.78 -9.70
N ASP A 43 14.13 3.85 -11.03
CA ASP A 43 13.20 4.69 -11.81
C ASP A 43 11.92 3.95 -12.21
N ASN A 44 11.60 2.83 -11.54
CA ASN A 44 10.35 2.10 -11.77
C ASN A 44 9.11 2.97 -11.49
N LEU A 45 8.00 2.61 -12.13
CA LEU A 45 6.72 3.31 -11.97
C LEU A 45 5.68 2.44 -11.27
N GLY A 46 6.09 1.46 -10.45
CA GLY A 46 5.19 0.50 -9.83
C GLY A 46 4.22 1.08 -8.81
N HIS A 47 4.30 2.38 -8.50
CA HIS A 47 3.32 3.11 -7.70
C HIS A 47 2.23 3.80 -8.52
N PHE A 48 2.20 3.62 -9.84
CA PHE A 48 1.26 4.25 -10.76
C PHE A 48 0.53 3.24 -11.64
N ASN A 49 -0.69 3.59 -12.03
CA ASN A 49 -1.49 2.86 -13.01
C ASN A 49 -1.17 3.36 -14.42
N ASP A 50 -0.02 2.96 -14.94
CA ASP A 50 0.54 3.50 -16.20
C ASP A 50 1.00 2.43 -17.20
N GLY A 51 0.73 1.16 -16.90
CA GLY A 51 1.14 0.01 -17.68
C GLY A 51 2.53 -0.54 -17.31
N TRP A 52 3.22 0.04 -16.33
CA TRP A 52 4.51 -0.49 -15.86
C TRP A 52 4.35 -1.87 -15.24
N GLY A 53 5.37 -2.72 -15.37
CA GLY A 53 5.43 -4.02 -14.71
C GLY A 53 6.58 -4.89 -15.21
N LEU A 54 6.79 -6.03 -14.56
CA LEU A 54 7.93 -6.91 -14.85
C LEU A 54 7.65 -7.86 -16.02
N ASP A 55 8.72 -8.40 -16.60
CA ASP A 55 8.65 -9.53 -17.53
C ASP A 55 8.49 -10.87 -16.77
N ALA A 56 8.34 -11.96 -17.51
CA ALA A 56 8.14 -13.29 -16.91
C ALA A 56 9.31 -13.73 -16.03
N ILE A 57 10.55 -13.41 -16.41
CA ILE A 57 11.75 -13.84 -15.70
C ILE A 57 11.84 -13.08 -14.37
N ASP A 58 11.70 -11.77 -14.42
CA ASP A 58 11.85 -10.92 -13.24
C ASP A 58 10.66 -11.04 -12.28
N SER A 59 9.44 -11.30 -12.77
CA SER A 59 8.31 -11.68 -11.92
C SER A 59 8.59 -12.94 -11.10
N VAL A 60 9.16 -13.99 -11.72
CA VAL A 60 9.49 -15.24 -11.01
C VAL A 60 10.63 -15.03 -10.01
N LYS A 61 11.66 -14.26 -10.38
CA LYS A 61 12.75 -13.92 -9.43
C LYS A 61 12.23 -13.14 -8.21
N LEU A 62 11.30 -12.20 -8.42
CA LEU A 62 10.67 -11.46 -7.34
C LEU A 62 9.82 -12.39 -6.45
N ALA A 63 9.05 -13.30 -7.05
CA ALA A 63 8.32 -14.32 -6.30
C ALA A 63 9.26 -15.16 -5.42
N ASP A 64 10.37 -15.65 -5.96
CA ASP A 64 11.36 -16.42 -5.22
C ASP A 64 12.00 -15.61 -4.07
N ARG A 65 12.21 -14.30 -4.27
CA ARG A 65 12.66 -13.40 -3.20
C ARG A 65 11.61 -13.33 -2.10
N LEU A 66 10.35 -13.08 -2.44
CA LEU A 66 9.25 -13.00 -1.48
C LEU A 66 9.08 -14.30 -0.70
N THR A 67 9.16 -15.47 -1.34
CA THR A 67 9.12 -16.77 -0.67
C THR A 67 10.20 -16.88 0.41
N ARG A 68 11.45 -16.49 0.10
CA ARG A 68 12.57 -16.51 1.08
C ARG A 68 12.34 -15.53 2.23
N GLU A 69 11.83 -14.34 1.95
CA GLU A 69 11.50 -13.35 2.98
C GLU A 69 10.38 -13.82 3.91
N ILE A 70 9.34 -14.44 3.37
CA ILE A 70 8.24 -15.04 4.13
C ILE A 70 8.77 -16.19 5.00
N ALA A 71 9.49 -17.15 4.39
CA ALA A 71 10.00 -18.34 5.08
C ALA A 71 10.99 -18.01 6.21
N SER A 72 11.79 -16.95 6.06
CA SER A 72 12.72 -16.48 7.10
C SER A 72 12.07 -15.61 8.20
N GLY A 73 10.77 -15.34 8.08
CA GLY A 73 10.02 -14.44 8.95
C GLY A 73 10.43 -12.96 8.84
N ARG A 74 11.24 -12.58 7.84
CA ARG A 74 11.65 -11.18 7.63
C ARG A 74 10.47 -10.32 7.21
N THR A 75 9.54 -10.84 6.40
CA THR A 75 8.29 -10.14 6.05
C THR A 75 7.47 -9.81 7.30
N GLN A 76 7.31 -10.77 8.21
CA GLN A 76 6.57 -10.54 9.46
C GLN A 76 7.26 -9.47 10.33
N ARG A 77 8.58 -9.55 10.49
CA ARG A 77 9.33 -8.53 11.25
C ARG A 77 9.27 -7.16 10.60
N HIS A 78 9.28 -7.08 9.26
CA HIS A 78 9.12 -5.82 8.55
C HIS A 78 7.72 -5.22 8.80
N ALA A 79 6.66 -6.03 8.64
CA ALA A 79 5.28 -5.59 8.90
C ALA A 79 5.10 -5.12 10.35
N GLN A 80 5.64 -5.85 11.34
CA GLN A 80 5.57 -5.48 12.75
C GLN A 80 6.27 -4.15 13.03
N ARG A 81 7.54 -3.99 12.61
CA ARG A 81 8.27 -2.72 12.81
C ARG A 81 7.56 -1.54 12.18
N ARG A 82 6.96 -1.77 11.01
CA ARG A 82 6.17 -0.75 10.32
C ARG A 82 4.93 -0.37 11.13
N GLN A 83 4.20 -1.35 11.68
CA GLN A 83 3.03 -1.11 12.53
C GLN A 83 3.42 -0.35 13.80
N GLU A 84 4.48 -0.77 14.49
CA GLU A 84 5.00 -0.09 15.69
C GLU A 84 5.33 1.39 15.39
N ARG A 85 5.93 1.67 14.23
CA ARG A 85 6.18 3.05 13.79
C ARG A 85 4.89 3.83 13.56
N LEU A 86 3.88 3.22 12.95
CA LEU A 86 2.59 3.88 12.69
C LEU A 86 1.83 4.16 13.98
N ASP A 87 1.80 3.21 14.92
CA ASP A 87 1.14 3.35 16.21
C ASP A 87 1.79 4.45 17.07
N ALA A 88 3.09 4.70 16.86
CA ALA A 88 3.84 5.76 17.51
C ALA A 88 3.67 7.15 16.86
N LEU A 89 2.96 7.27 15.73
CA LEU A 89 2.75 8.56 15.08
C LEU A 89 1.83 9.45 15.94
N PRO A 90 2.18 10.73 16.12
CA PRO A 90 1.34 11.66 16.87
C PRO A 90 0.05 11.95 16.10
N LEU A 91 -1.01 12.29 16.84
CA LEU A 91 -2.21 12.85 16.23
C LEU A 91 -1.94 14.23 15.64
N GLU A 92 -2.46 14.47 14.45
CA GLU A 92 -2.28 15.71 13.70
C GLU A 92 -3.44 16.68 13.94
N PRO A 93 -3.20 18.00 13.88
CA PRO A 93 -4.27 18.98 13.96
C PRO A 93 -5.27 18.79 12.80
N CYS A 94 -6.55 18.72 13.12
CA CYS A 94 -7.60 18.61 12.10
C CYS A 94 -7.69 19.92 11.30
N THR A 95 -7.36 19.87 10.01
CA THR A 95 -7.34 21.04 9.11
C THR A 95 -8.75 21.57 8.79
N ILE A 96 -9.77 20.70 8.79
CA ILE A 96 -11.17 21.08 8.52
C ILE A 96 -11.70 22.09 9.54
N CYS A 97 -11.36 21.90 10.82
CA CYS A 97 -11.85 22.74 11.91
C CYS A 97 -10.76 23.61 12.55
N GLY A 98 -9.55 23.66 11.98
CA GLY A 98 -8.42 24.37 12.60
C GLY A 98 -8.09 23.85 14.00
N ALA A 99 -8.18 22.54 14.21
CA ALA A 99 -7.96 21.85 15.48
C ALA A 99 -8.89 22.24 16.65
N THR A 100 -10.02 22.87 16.38
CA THR A 100 -10.97 23.30 17.44
C THR A 100 -11.98 22.22 17.83
N GLY A 101 -12.11 21.16 17.04
CA GLY A 101 -13.17 20.16 17.19
C GLY A 101 -14.54 20.60 16.63
N SER A 102 -14.69 21.87 16.26
CA SER A 102 -15.96 22.40 15.74
C SER A 102 -15.73 23.16 14.44
N ARG A 103 -16.53 22.85 13.42
CA ARG A 103 -16.45 23.45 12.08
C ARG A 103 -17.58 24.44 11.84
N ALA A 104 -17.39 25.30 10.84
CA ALA A 104 -18.44 26.17 10.33
C ALA A 104 -19.55 25.36 9.63
N THR A 105 -20.76 25.93 9.63
CA THR A 105 -21.88 25.35 8.88
C THR A 105 -21.62 25.47 7.38
N PRO A 106 -21.74 24.40 6.58
CA PRO A 106 -21.60 24.47 5.13
C PRO A 106 -22.51 25.55 4.51
N PRO A 107 -22.06 26.29 3.48
CA PRO A 107 -20.82 26.06 2.71
C PRO A 107 -19.56 26.70 3.30
N ALA A 108 -19.62 27.38 4.46
CA ALA A 108 -18.44 27.98 5.07
C ALA A 108 -17.44 26.90 5.52
N ILE A 109 -16.14 27.21 5.38
CA ILE A 109 -15.01 26.33 5.72
C ILE A 109 -14.25 26.93 6.91
N GLY A 110 -13.71 26.08 7.77
CA GLY A 110 -12.91 26.47 8.94
C GLY A 110 -13.64 26.26 10.27
N PRO A 111 -13.12 26.83 11.37
CA PRO A 111 -13.70 26.70 12.70
C PRO A 111 -15.12 27.28 12.81
N GLY A 112 -15.94 26.72 13.70
CA GLY A 112 -17.30 27.21 13.95
C GLY A 112 -17.97 26.51 15.13
N ASN A 113 -19.30 26.42 15.12
CA ASN A 113 -20.10 25.92 16.25
C ASN A 113 -20.66 24.50 16.04
N MET A 114 -20.49 23.91 14.85
CA MET A 114 -21.00 22.57 14.55
C MET A 114 -19.92 21.54 14.87
N ARG A 115 -20.26 20.42 15.54
CA ARG A 115 -19.30 19.32 15.75
C ARG A 115 -18.62 18.94 14.43
N CYS A 116 -17.30 18.91 14.43
CA CYS A 116 -16.54 18.58 13.22
C CYS A 116 -16.62 17.08 12.94
N ASN A 117 -17.15 16.71 11.78
CA ASN A 117 -17.26 15.31 11.35
C ASN A 117 -15.91 14.71 10.92
N GLY A 118 -14.94 15.53 10.51
CA GLY A 118 -13.62 15.04 10.10
C GLY A 118 -12.71 14.57 11.25
N CYS A 119 -12.93 15.06 12.47
CA CYS A 119 -12.19 14.65 13.67
C CYS A 119 -13.12 14.17 14.80
N ASP A 120 -14.41 14.00 14.50
CA ASP A 120 -15.47 13.71 15.46
C ASP A 120 -15.44 14.56 16.76
N GLY A 121 -15.10 15.85 16.65
CA GLY A 121 -15.07 16.76 17.80
C GLY A 121 -13.75 16.81 18.57
N SER A 122 -12.75 15.98 18.25
CA SER A 122 -11.49 15.94 19.00
C SER A 122 -10.51 17.07 18.66
N GLY A 123 -10.69 17.71 17.50
CA GLY A 123 -9.72 18.66 16.92
C GLY A 123 -8.45 17.98 16.39
N ARG A 124 -8.36 16.65 16.45
CA ARG A 124 -7.18 15.87 16.10
C ARG A 124 -7.56 14.68 15.23
N VAL A 125 -6.69 14.29 14.32
CA VAL A 125 -6.89 13.11 13.46
C VAL A 125 -5.65 12.22 13.52
N ALA A 126 -5.81 10.94 13.21
CA ALA A 126 -4.66 10.07 12.99
C ALA A 126 -3.85 10.59 11.78
N ASN A 127 -2.54 10.40 11.81
CA ASN A 127 -1.70 10.70 10.66
C ASN A 127 -2.10 9.83 9.46
N ASP A 128 -2.17 10.41 8.26
CA ASP A 128 -2.65 9.72 7.05
C ASP A 128 -1.85 8.44 6.72
N ALA A 129 -0.56 8.36 7.10
CA ALA A 129 0.27 7.18 6.89
C ALA A 129 -0.29 5.93 7.58
N THR A 130 -1.11 6.11 8.64
CA THR A 130 -1.74 5.01 9.38
C THR A 130 -2.76 4.23 8.56
N HIS A 131 -3.28 4.80 7.47
CA HIS A 131 -4.16 4.09 6.55
C HIS A 131 -3.42 3.03 5.73
N PHE A 132 -2.12 3.21 5.52
CA PHE A 132 -1.34 2.32 4.67
C PHE A 132 -0.83 1.14 5.48
N ALA A 133 -1.18 -0.09 5.14
CA ALA A 133 -0.84 -1.29 5.90
C ALA A 133 -0.10 -2.33 5.05
N LEU A 134 0.68 -3.20 5.71
CA LEU A 134 1.37 -4.33 5.09
C LEU A 134 1.06 -5.59 5.92
N SER A 135 0.67 -6.67 5.26
CA SER A 135 0.47 -7.97 5.91
C SER A 135 1.22 -9.07 5.17
N VAL A 136 1.63 -10.11 5.91
CA VAL A 136 2.29 -11.29 5.33
C VAL A 136 1.36 -12.00 4.34
N GLU A 137 0.05 -12.00 4.61
CA GLU A 137 -0.94 -12.65 3.75
C GLU A 137 -1.05 -11.98 2.38
N ASN A 138 -1.16 -10.64 2.34
CA ASN A 138 -1.19 -9.90 1.08
C ASN A 138 0.10 -10.10 0.26
N VAL A 139 1.25 -10.11 0.95
CA VAL A 139 2.54 -10.40 0.31
C VAL A 139 2.59 -11.83 -0.26
N ARG A 140 1.99 -12.80 0.43
CA ARG A 140 1.89 -14.19 -0.05
C ARG A 140 0.95 -14.28 -1.26
N GLU A 141 -0.20 -13.64 -1.24
CA GLU A 141 -1.12 -13.60 -2.39
C GLU A 141 -0.44 -13.03 -3.63
N PHE A 142 0.30 -11.92 -3.49
CA PHE A 142 1.06 -11.34 -4.58
C PHE A 142 2.18 -12.24 -5.08
N GLU A 143 2.89 -12.92 -4.17
CA GLU A 143 3.91 -13.91 -4.54
C GLU A 143 3.34 -15.04 -5.39
N VAL A 144 2.16 -15.57 -5.03
CA VAL A 144 1.47 -16.61 -5.79
C VAL A 144 1.03 -16.11 -7.17
N PHE A 145 0.53 -14.88 -7.27
CA PHE A 145 0.23 -14.21 -8.55
C PHE A 145 1.48 -14.11 -9.43
N LEU A 146 2.58 -13.60 -8.89
CA LEU A 146 3.83 -13.38 -9.64
C LEU A 146 4.36 -14.67 -10.28
N ARG A 147 4.24 -15.81 -9.59
CA ARG A 147 4.65 -17.12 -10.13
C ARG A 147 3.86 -17.54 -11.38
N GLN A 148 2.65 -17.04 -11.53
CA GLN A 148 1.66 -17.55 -12.49
C GLN A 148 1.28 -16.52 -13.56
N CYS A 149 1.79 -15.27 -13.47
CA CYS A 149 1.35 -14.17 -14.34
C CYS A 149 2.03 -14.13 -15.72
N GLY A 150 3.20 -14.78 -15.89
CA GLY A 150 3.99 -14.68 -17.12
C GLY A 150 4.54 -13.26 -17.38
N GLY A 151 4.80 -12.50 -16.31
CA GLY A 151 5.03 -11.06 -16.35
C GLY A 151 3.74 -10.30 -16.05
N PHE A 152 3.83 -9.04 -15.64
CA PHE A 152 2.63 -8.26 -15.31
C PHE A 152 2.71 -6.82 -15.81
N LYS A 153 1.57 -6.13 -15.77
CA LYS A 153 1.42 -4.67 -15.91
C LYS A 153 0.44 -4.14 -14.86
N ILE A 154 0.56 -2.88 -14.51
CA ILE A 154 -0.30 -2.18 -13.53
C ILE A 154 -1.19 -1.18 -14.30
N ASP A 155 -2.50 -1.22 -14.08
CA ASP A 155 -3.56 -0.44 -14.76
C ASP A 155 -4.54 0.14 -13.72
#